data_AF-A0A1V8P060-F1
#
_entry.id   AF-A0A1V8P060-F1
#
_cell.length_a   1.000
_cell.length_b   1.000
_cell.length_c   1.000
_cell.angle_alpha   90.00
_cell.angle_beta   90.00
_cell.angle_gamma   90.00
#
_symmetry.space_group_name_H-M   'P 1'
#
loop_
_entity.id
_entity.type
_entity.pdbx_description
1 polymer ?
#
loop_
_entity_poly.entity_id
_entity_poly.type
_entity_poly.pdbx_seq_one_letter_code
_entity_poly.pdbx_strand_id
1 'polypeptide(L)'
;MKRFLTDNLDVINMSLGIMLVIITLILILISYVINDEKYKKIVILYEEEFGRLPITASLARTASLIGTPGIYFAKIDFIMSSLIFPYNRVFNNDMSIEAYHFIRSLLKELTTGFKVEAAFWFVEFIVLAFLVILYYFF
;
A
#
# COMPACT_ATOMS: atom_id res chain seq x y z
N MET A 1 23.87 24.47 6.00
CA MET A 1 23.05 23.26 5.77
C MET A 1 23.91 22.00 5.65
N LYS A 2 24.88 21.91 4.72
CA LYS A 2 25.79 20.75 4.62
C LYS A 2 26.48 20.39 5.94
N ARG A 3 27.12 21.37 6.60
CA ARG A 3 27.77 21.20 7.90
C ARG A 3 26.83 20.69 9.00
N PHE A 4 25.62 21.24 9.09
CA PHE A 4 24.62 20.75 10.05
C PHE A 4 24.25 19.28 9.82
N LEU A 5 24.02 18.89 8.55
CA LEU A 5 23.69 17.49 8.21
C LEU A 5 24.85 16.55 8.55
N THR A 6 26.10 16.92 8.23
CA THR A 6 27.27 16.12 8.58
C THR A 6 27.47 16.02 10.10
N ASP A 7 27.35 17.13 10.82
CA ASP A 7 27.56 17.18 12.28
C ASP A 7 26.48 16.40 13.06
N ASN A 8 25.32 16.10 12.43
CA ASN A 8 24.18 15.41 13.07
C ASN A 8 23.76 14.13 12.32
N LEU A 9 24.59 13.62 11.41
CA LEU A 9 24.20 12.55 10.47
C LEU A 9 23.71 11.29 11.19
N ASP A 10 24.42 10.87 12.23
CA ASP A 10 24.09 9.67 13.01
C ASP A 10 22.70 9.78 13.66
N VAL A 11 22.41 10.92 14.28
CA VAL A 11 21.12 11.18 14.95
C VAL A 11 19.98 11.23 13.94
N ILE A 12 20.21 11.87 12.78
CA ILE A 12 19.22 11.94 11.70
C ILE A 12 18.94 10.53 11.15
N ASN A 13 19.98 9.76 10.81
CA ASN A 13 19.83 8.39 10.31
C ASN A 13 19.12 7.49 11.31
N MET A 14 19.46 7.60 12.60
CA MET A 14 18.80 6.85 13.66
C MET A 14 17.31 7.23 13.75
N SER A 15 16.98 8.52 13.67
CA SER A 15 15.60 9.01 13.73
C SER A 15 14.77 8.52 12.54
N LEU A 16 15.33 8.57 11.33
CA LEU A 16 14.69 8.05 10.12
C LEU A 16 14.52 6.52 10.18
N GLY A 17 15.51 5.81 10.71
CA GLY A 17 15.43 4.36 10.94
C GLY A 17 14.33 3.98 11.92
N ILE A 18 14.20 4.69 13.05
CA ILE A 18 13.10 4.51 14.01
C ILE A 18 11.75 4.81 13.35
N MET A 19 11.68 5.87 12.54
CA MET A 19 10.46 6.21 11.81
C MET A 19 10.03 5.11 10.83
N LEU A 20 10.98 4.49 10.10
CA LEU A 20 10.69 3.33 9.25
C LEU A 20 10.06 2.20 10.05
N VAL A 21 10.68 1.81 11.18
CA VAL A 21 10.15 0.73 12.03
C VAL A 21 8.73 1.02 12.49
N ILE A 22 8.45 2.25 12.94
CA ILE A 22 7.11 2.66 13.37
C ILE A 22 6.11 2.57 12.21
N ILE A 23 6.47 3.08 11.03
CA ILE A 23 5.60 3.04 9.85
C ILE A 23 5.32 1.58 9.44
N THR A 24 6.34 0.72 9.38
CA THR A 24 6.18 -0.69 9.05
C THR A 24 5.24 -1.38 10.05
N LEU A 25 5.35 -1.10 11.36
CA LEU A 25 4.43 -1.65 12.36
C LEU A 25 2.98 -1.17 12.15
N ILE A 26 2.78 0.10 11.80
CA ILE A 26 1.46 0.64 11.47
C ILE A 26 0.90 -0.03 10.21
N LEU A 27 1.72 -0.23 9.18
CA LEU A 27 1.33 -0.94 7.95
C LEU A 27 0.94 -2.39 8.25
N ILE A 28 1.68 -3.10 9.10
CA ILE A 28 1.33 -4.45 9.55
C ILE A 28 -0.01 -4.45 10.28
N LEU A 29 -0.23 -3.49 11.20
CA LEU A 29 -1.50 -3.37 11.92
C LEU A 29 -2.68 -3.14 10.95
N ILE A 30 -2.55 -2.16 10.05
CA ILE A 30 -3.61 -1.83 9.10
C ILE A 30 -3.88 -3.00 8.15
N SER A 31 -2.84 -3.56 7.54
CA SER A 31 -2.97 -4.67 6.58
C SER A 31 -3.59 -5.91 7.21
N TYR A 32 -3.12 -6.31 8.39
CA TYR A 32 -3.49 -7.58 9.02
C TYR A 32 -4.78 -7.49 9.85
N VAL A 33 -4.95 -6.43 10.65
CA VAL A 33 -6.09 -6.31 11.57
C VAL A 33 -7.31 -5.68 10.90
N ILE A 34 -7.09 -4.70 10.01
CA ILE A 34 -8.18 -3.94 9.41
C ILE A 34 -8.47 -4.48 8.01
N ASN A 35 -7.48 -4.46 7.12
CA ASN A 35 -7.69 -4.69 5.71
C ASN A 35 -7.92 -6.16 5.35
N ASP A 36 -7.44 -7.14 6.13
CA ASP A 36 -7.66 -8.55 5.80
C ASP A 36 -9.15 -8.94 5.81
N GLU A 37 -9.91 -8.51 6.82
CA GLU A 37 -11.35 -8.76 6.85
C GLU A 37 -12.11 -7.98 5.77
N LYS A 38 -11.73 -6.72 5.54
CA LYS A 38 -12.36 -5.90 4.50
C LYS A 38 -12.06 -6.44 3.11
N TYR A 39 -10.83 -6.90 2.86
CA TYR A 39 -10.42 -7.55 1.63
C TYR A 39 -11.32 -8.75 1.32
N LYS A 40 -11.52 -9.66 2.28
CA LYS A 40 -12.39 -10.84 2.08
C LYS A 40 -13.80 -10.46 1.67
N LYS A 41 -14.38 -9.43 2.32
CA LYS A 41 -15.72 -8.91 1.98
C LYS A 41 -15.75 -8.30 0.58
N ILE A 42 -14.74 -7.51 0.22
CA ILE A 42 -14.64 -6.90 -1.12
C ILE A 42 -14.50 -7.98 -2.19
N VAL A 43 -13.69 -9.01 -1.96
CA VAL A 43 -13.52 -10.13 -2.90
C VAL A 43 -14.84 -10.84 -3.16
N ILE A 44 -15.61 -11.17 -2.12
CA ILE A 44 -16.92 -11.80 -2.27
C ILE A 44 -17.83 -10.93 -3.14
N LEU A 45 -17.99 -9.65 -2.79
CA LEU A 45 -18.84 -8.72 -3.55
C LEU A 45 -18.37 -8.56 -5.00
N TYR A 46 -17.05 -8.52 -5.23
CA TYR A 46 -16.48 -8.38 -6.56
C TYR A 46 -16.72 -9.63 -7.42
N GLU A 47 -16.54 -10.82 -6.85
CA GLU A 47 -16.77 -12.08 -7.56
C GLU A 47 -18.25 -12.36 -7.80
N GLU A 48 -19.14 -11.90 -6.92
CA GLU A 48 -20.59 -11.93 -7.15
C GLU A 48 -20.99 -11.08 -8.36
N GLU A 49 -20.36 -9.91 -8.54
CA GLU A 49 -20.66 -8.99 -9.65
C GLU A 49 -19.96 -9.39 -10.97
N PHE A 50 -18.69 -9.80 -10.92
CA PHE A 50 -17.84 -9.99 -12.11
C PHE A 50 -17.37 -11.43 -12.34
N GLY A 51 -17.72 -12.37 -11.46
CA GLY A 51 -17.42 -13.80 -11.56
C GLY A 51 -16.00 -14.22 -11.17
N ARG A 52 -15.01 -13.32 -11.25
CA ARG A 52 -13.62 -13.60 -10.82
C ARG A 52 -12.86 -12.31 -10.51
N LEU A 53 -11.85 -12.39 -9.64
CA LEU A 53 -10.88 -11.31 -9.43
C LEU A 53 -10.01 -11.04 -10.67
N PRO A 54 -9.38 -9.84 -10.76
CA PRO A 54 -8.28 -9.59 -11.66
C PRO A 54 -7.17 -10.64 -11.48
N ILE A 55 -6.46 -10.95 -12.57
CA ILE A 55 -5.55 -12.11 -12.64
C ILE A 55 -4.45 -12.00 -11.55
N THR A 56 -3.84 -10.82 -11.42
CA THR A 56 -2.80 -10.51 -10.44
C THR A 56 -3.29 -10.73 -9.01
N ALA A 57 -4.46 -10.17 -8.68
CA ALA A 57 -5.09 -10.32 -7.36
C ALA A 57 -5.50 -11.76 -7.05
N SER A 58 -5.97 -12.50 -8.06
CA SER A 58 -6.34 -13.91 -7.94
C SER A 58 -5.13 -14.77 -7.61
N LEU A 59 -4.00 -14.58 -8.31
CA LEU A 59 -2.74 -15.29 -8.05
C LEU A 59 -2.16 -14.96 -6.67
N ALA A 60 -2.35 -13.72 -6.21
CA ALA A 60 -1.83 -13.23 -4.93
C ALA A 60 -2.81 -13.41 -3.75
N ARG A 61 -3.94 -14.10 -3.93
CA ARG A 61 -5.05 -14.17 -2.95
C ARG A 61 -4.62 -14.56 -1.53
N THR A 62 -3.67 -15.49 -1.40
CA THR A 62 -3.17 -15.99 -0.10
C THR A 62 -2.02 -15.17 0.47
N ALA A 63 -1.59 -14.12 -0.23
CA ALA A 63 -0.49 -13.29 0.21
C ALA A 63 -0.85 -12.48 1.46
N SER A 64 0.18 -12.17 2.26
CA SER A 64 0.06 -11.35 3.46
C SER A 64 1.27 -10.44 3.57
N LEU A 65 1.09 -9.27 4.19
CA LEU A 65 2.21 -8.34 4.37
C LEU A 65 3.33 -8.95 5.22
N ILE A 66 3.00 -9.84 6.16
CA ILE A 66 3.98 -10.49 7.04
C ILE A 66 4.68 -11.66 6.33
N GLY A 67 3.92 -12.58 5.75
CA GLY A 67 4.46 -13.82 5.20
C GLY A 67 5.03 -13.68 3.79
N THR A 68 4.44 -12.80 2.97
CA THR A 68 4.81 -12.59 1.56
C THR A 68 4.69 -11.12 1.16
N PRO A 69 5.43 -10.21 1.82
CA PRO A 69 5.33 -8.75 1.61
C PRO A 69 5.43 -8.34 0.15
N GLY A 70 6.36 -8.94 -0.60
CA GLY A 70 6.58 -8.62 -2.01
C GLY A 70 5.40 -8.95 -2.94
N ILE A 71 4.51 -9.88 -2.55
CA ILE A 71 3.35 -10.31 -3.34
C ILE A 71 2.06 -9.68 -2.81
N TYR A 72 2.04 -9.26 -1.55
CA TYR A 72 0.87 -8.65 -0.93
C TYR A 72 0.35 -7.42 -1.69
N PHE A 73 1.22 -6.62 -2.31
CA PHE A 73 0.76 -5.52 -3.17
C PHE A 73 -0.09 -6.00 -4.34
N ALA A 74 0.30 -7.08 -5.02
CA ALA A 74 -0.48 -7.65 -6.11
C ALA A 74 -1.86 -8.14 -5.66
N LYS A 75 -1.99 -8.57 -4.39
CA LYS A 75 -3.27 -9.00 -3.80
C LYS A 75 -4.27 -7.85 -3.73
N ILE A 76 -3.82 -6.68 -3.30
CA ILE A 76 -4.69 -5.55 -2.96
C ILE A 76 -4.67 -4.42 -3.99
N ASP A 77 -3.81 -4.50 -5.02
CA ASP A 77 -3.62 -3.42 -5.98
C ASP A 77 -4.93 -3.04 -6.68
N PHE A 78 -5.72 -4.00 -7.15
CA PHE A 78 -6.99 -3.69 -7.82
C PHE A 78 -7.97 -2.87 -6.95
N ILE A 79 -7.84 -2.96 -5.62
CA ILE A 79 -8.59 -2.11 -4.68
C ILE A 79 -7.91 -0.75 -4.56
N MET A 80 -6.63 -0.73 -4.19
CA MET A 80 -5.88 0.51 -3.94
C MET A 80 -5.79 1.40 -5.18
N SER A 81 -5.37 0.84 -6.31
CA SER A 81 -5.19 1.59 -7.56
C SER A 81 -6.49 2.19 -8.06
N SER A 82 -7.61 1.48 -7.91
CA SER A 82 -8.95 2.00 -8.20
C SER A 82 -9.35 3.18 -7.31
N LEU A 83 -8.95 3.18 -6.04
CA LEU A 83 -9.30 4.22 -5.08
C LEU A 83 -8.42 5.47 -5.21
N ILE A 84 -7.16 5.32 -5.63
CA ILE A 84 -6.14 6.36 -5.59
C ILE A 84 -5.92 6.98 -6.98
N PHE A 85 -5.82 6.15 -8.02
CA PHE A 85 -5.42 6.60 -9.34
C PHE A 85 -6.63 6.73 -10.27
N PRO A 86 -6.54 7.60 -11.29
CA PRO A 86 -7.49 7.61 -12.39
C PRO A 86 -7.51 6.26 -13.13
N TYR A 87 -8.63 5.94 -13.77
CA TYR A 87 -8.77 4.74 -14.60
C TYR A 87 -7.73 4.67 -15.72
N ASN A 88 -7.12 3.49 -15.91
CA ASN A 88 -6.21 3.12 -16.98
C ASN A 88 -5.03 4.10 -17.17
N ARG A 89 -4.48 4.62 -16.07
CA ARG A 89 -3.33 5.53 -16.09
C ARG A 89 -2.06 4.97 -15.45
N VAL A 90 -2.19 4.04 -14.50
CA VAL A 90 -1.04 3.58 -13.71
C VAL A 90 -1.06 2.06 -13.58
N PHE A 91 -1.76 1.52 -12.58
CA PHE A 91 -1.72 0.09 -12.23
C PHE A 91 -3.00 -0.68 -12.57
N ASN A 92 -4.13 0.01 -12.73
CA ASN A 92 -5.45 -0.55 -12.99
C ASN A 92 -5.73 -0.85 -14.48
N ASN A 93 -4.73 -1.32 -15.23
CA ASN A 93 -4.87 -1.55 -16.66
C ASN A 93 -5.52 -2.91 -16.99
N ASP A 94 -5.55 -3.83 -16.02
CA ASP A 94 -6.11 -5.17 -16.15
C ASP A 94 -7.57 -5.27 -15.70
N MET A 95 -8.18 -4.15 -15.32
CA MET A 95 -9.59 -4.07 -14.91
C MET A 95 -10.45 -3.33 -15.93
N SER A 96 -11.73 -3.69 -16.03
CA SER A 96 -12.69 -2.92 -16.81
C SER A 96 -13.11 -1.63 -16.10
N ILE A 97 -13.69 -0.69 -16.85
CA ILE A 97 -14.16 0.58 -16.28
C ILE A 97 -15.30 0.37 -15.28
N GLU A 98 -16.14 -0.65 -15.49
CA GLU A 98 -17.21 -1.07 -14.59
C GLU A 98 -16.63 -1.58 -13.27
N ALA A 99 -15.63 -2.46 -13.33
CA ALA A 99 -14.94 -2.96 -12.15
C ALA A 99 -14.24 -1.83 -11.38
N TYR A 100 -13.67 -0.85 -12.08
CA TYR A 100 -13.05 0.33 -11.47
C TYR A 100 -14.08 1.16 -10.71
N HIS A 101 -15.24 1.42 -11.32
CA HIS A 101 -16.32 2.17 -10.67
C HIS A 101 -16.96 1.40 -9.52
N PHE A 102 -17.08 0.08 -9.63
CA PHE A 102 -17.56 -0.79 -8.57
C PHE A 102 -16.73 -0.62 -7.29
N ILE A 103 -15.40 -0.74 -7.37
CA ILE A 103 -14.55 -0.56 -6.18
C ILE A 103 -14.75 0.83 -5.54
N ARG A 104 -14.95 1.86 -6.36
CA ARG A 104 -15.15 3.25 -5.89
C ARG A 104 -16.55 3.50 -5.31
N SER A 105 -17.54 2.69 -5.65
CA SER A 105 -18.90 2.79 -5.11
C SER A 105 -19.08 2.03 -3.79
N LEU A 106 -18.13 1.17 -3.41
CA LEU A 106 -18.16 0.45 -2.15
C LEU A 106 -18.22 1.38 -0.93
N LEU A 107 -18.85 0.88 0.14
CA LEU A 107 -18.96 1.59 1.41
C LEU A 107 -17.59 2.00 1.93
N LYS A 108 -17.49 3.22 2.48
CA LYS A 108 -16.24 3.76 3.04
C LYS A 108 -15.64 2.88 4.13
N GLU A 109 -16.48 2.19 4.90
CA GLU A 109 -16.04 1.24 5.93
C GLU A 109 -15.20 0.07 5.35
N LEU A 110 -15.43 -0.30 4.08
CA LEU A 110 -14.64 -1.33 3.40
C LEU A 110 -13.35 -0.76 2.80
N THR A 111 -13.34 0.51 2.40
CA THR A 111 -12.27 1.07 1.54
C THR A 111 -11.30 2.00 2.27
N THR A 112 -11.65 2.53 3.44
CA THR A 112 -10.85 3.56 4.13
C THR A 112 -9.50 3.02 4.58
N GLY A 113 -9.44 1.79 5.11
CA GLY A 113 -8.19 1.18 5.55
C GLY A 113 -7.17 1.05 4.42
N PHE A 114 -7.58 0.71 3.19
CA PHE A 114 -6.70 0.66 2.02
C PHE A 114 -6.15 2.04 1.62
N LYS A 115 -6.94 3.10 1.73
CA LYS A 115 -6.46 4.47 1.47
C LYS A 115 -5.43 4.92 2.50
N VAL A 116 -5.68 4.62 3.77
CA VAL A 116 -4.76 4.92 4.86
C VAL A 116 -3.46 4.13 4.69
N GLU A 117 -3.56 2.84 4.38
CA GLU A 117 -2.39 1.99 4.13
C GLU A 117 -1.53 2.55 3.00
N ALA A 118 -2.13 2.95 1.88
CA ALA A 118 -1.39 3.53 0.76
C ALA A 118 -0.72 4.87 1.11
N ALA A 119 -1.34 5.69 1.96
CA ALA A 119 -0.71 6.90 2.46
C ALA A 119 0.53 6.60 3.30
N PHE A 120 0.48 5.57 4.15
CA PHE A 120 1.65 5.14 4.93
C PHE A 120 2.76 4.56 4.04
N TRP A 121 2.41 3.78 3.01
CA TRP A 121 3.39 3.33 2.01
C TRP A 121 4.09 4.50 1.31
N PHE A 122 3.35 5.54 0.96
CA PHE A 122 3.93 6.75 0.35
C PHE A 122 4.88 7.47 1.31
N VAL A 123 4.52 7.60 2.59
CA VAL A 123 5.39 8.20 3.61
C VAL A 123 6.64 7.33 3.83
N GLU A 124 6.50 6.01 3.92
CA GLU A 124 7.64 5.09 4.05
C GLU A 124 8.62 5.25 2.89
N PHE A 125 8.11 5.34 1.66
CA PHE A 125 8.92 5.59 0.47
C PHE A 125 9.70 6.91 0.55
N ILE A 126 9.09 7.97 1.05
CA ILE A 126 9.77 9.26 1.26
C ILE A 126 10.89 9.11 2.29
N VAL A 127 10.64 8.45 3.43
CA VAL A 127 11.65 8.24 4.47
C VAL A 127 12.82 7.40 3.93
N LEU A 128 12.53 6.34 3.18
CA LEU A 128 13.53 5.50 2.52
C LEU A 128 14.37 6.33 1.53
N ALA A 129 13.74 7.18 0.72
CA ALA A 129 14.43 8.04 -0.22
C ALA A 129 15.40 9.00 0.48
N PHE A 130 15.00 9.59 1.61
CA PHE A 130 15.89 10.44 2.41
C PHE A 130 17.08 9.66 2.98
N LEU A 131 16.87 8.45 3.49
CA LEU A 131 17.97 7.60 3.96
C LEU A 131 18.96 7.28 2.84
N VAL A 132 18.46 6.93 1.65
CA VAL A 132 19.29 6.66 0.47
C VAL A 132 20.08 7.90 0.06
N ILE A 133 19.44 9.07 0.01
CA ILE A 133 20.10 10.34 -0.31
C ILE A 133 21.20 10.65 0.71
N LEU A 134 20.90 10.54 2.01
CA LEU A 134 21.90 10.79 3.05
C LEU A 134 23.09 9.83 2.92
N TYR A 135 22.83 8.54 2.73
CA TYR A 135 23.87 7.53 2.56
C TYR A 135 24.82 7.78 1.38
N TYR A 136 24.31 8.27 0.25
CA TYR A 136 25.14 8.49 -0.94
C TYR A 136 25.82 9.86 -0.98
N PHE A 137 25.30 10.88 -0.29
CA PHE A 137 25.78 12.26 -0.40
C PHE A 137 26.49 12.81 0.84
N PHE A 138 26.44 12.11 1.99
CA PHE A 138 27.01 12.54 3.26
C PHE A 138 27.76 11.41 3.95
#